data_AF-A0A5R9AQJ3-F1
#
_entry.id   AF-A0A5R9AQJ3-F1
#
_cell.length_a   1.000
_cell.length_b   1.000
_cell.length_c   1.000
_cell.angle_alpha   90.00
_cell.angle_beta   90.00
_cell.angle_gamma   90.00
#
_symmetry.space_group_name_H-M   'P 1'
#
loop_
_entity.id
_entity.type
_entity.pdbx_description
1 polymer ?
#
loop_
_entity_poly.entity_id
_entity_poly.type
_entity_poly.pdbx_seq_one_letter_code
_entity_poly.pdbx_strand_id
1 'polypeptide(L)'
;MHIKFLLLRLFFTRKAATRNKIMLRIGAHFIKRGAGVTVGQAIPFKAMKHTKARTMFIDNLYYNFKTNTVTHTMSKNPVEGFTPKRKKTFSI
;
A
#
# COMPACT_ATOMS: atom_id res chain seq x y z
N MET A 1 10.36 1.80 46.39
CA MET A 1 9.73 2.86 45.58
C MET A 1 10.00 2.78 44.05
N HIS A 2 10.52 1.67 43.49
CA HIS A 2 10.91 1.62 42.06
C HIS A 2 9.86 1.05 41.09
N ILE A 3 8.92 0.21 41.56
CA ILE A 3 7.95 -0.48 40.68
C ILE A 3 6.90 0.48 40.10
N LYS A 4 6.45 1.47 40.88
CA LYS A 4 5.48 2.47 40.41
C LYS A 4 6.03 3.32 39.25
N PHE A 5 7.32 3.67 39.28
CA PHE A 5 8.00 4.40 38.21
C PHE A 5 8.11 3.55 36.92
N LEU A 6 8.38 2.25 37.05
CA LEU A 6 8.47 1.34 35.92
C LEU A 6 7.13 1.20 35.19
N LEU A 7 6.04 1.02 35.95
CA LEU A 7 4.68 0.92 35.41
C LEU A 7 4.23 2.21 34.71
N LEU A 8 4.55 3.37 35.29
CA LEU A 8 4.25 4.66 34.69
C LEU A 8 4.99 4.83 33.36
N ARG A 9 6.28 4.46 33.30
CA ARG A 9 7.10 4.51 32.08
C ARG A 9 6.56 3.58 31.00
N LEU A 10 6.16 2.37 31.35
CA LEU A 10 5.51 1.41 30.44
C LEU A 10 4.18 1.94 29.91
N PHE A 11 3.38 2.63 30.73
CA PHE A 11 2.12 3.20 30.30
C PHE A 11 2.32 4.33 29.27
N PHE A 12 3.30 5.21 29.50
CA PHE A 12 3.67 6.27 28.56
C PHE A 12 4.23 5.72 27.24
N THR A 13 5.11 4.72 27.28
CA THR A 13 5.65 4.11 26.05
C THR A 13 4.55 3.40 25.24
N ARG A 14 3.61 2.73 25.91
CA ARG A 14 2.46 2.10 25.25
C ARG A 14 1.55 3.12 24.58
N LYS A 15 1.27 4.25 25.22
CA LYS A 15 0.51 5.37 24.61
C LYS A 15 1.24 5.97 23.41
N ALA A 16 2.55 6.19 23.52
CA ALA A 16 3.36 6.72 22.41
C ALA A 16 3.39 5.76 21.21
N ALA A 17 3.56 4.45 21.44
CA ALA A 17 3.52 3.44 20.39
C ALA A 17 2.15 3.41 19.67
N THR A 18 1.05 3.54 20.41
CA THR A 18 -0.30 3.63 19.82
C THR A 18 -0.46 4.89 18.97
N ARG A 19 0.02 6.05 19.45
CA ARG A 19 -0.03 7.31 18.70
C ARG A 19 0.78 7.21 17.40
N ASN A 20 1.96 6.62 17.44
CA ASN A 20 2.79 6.40 16.26
C ASN A 20 2.11 5.48 15.24
N LYS A 21 1.46 4.39 15.68
CA LYS A 21 0.67 3.51 14.80
C LYS A 21 -0.47 4.25 14.11
N ILE A 22 -1.16 5.13 14.82
CA ILE A 22 -2.24 5.96 14.25
C ILE A 22 -1.69 6.92 13.21
N MET A 23 -0.61 7.64 13.52
CA MET A 23 0.04 8.55 12.58
C MET A 23 0.55 7.82 11.34
N LEU A 24 1.12 6.62 11.49
CA LEU A 24 1.54 5.79 10.36
C LEU A 24 0.36 5.39 9.47
N ARG A 25 -0.78 5.02 10.08
CA ARG A 25 -2.00 4.65 9.35
C ARG A 25 -2.59 5.84 8.60
N ILE A 26 -2.61 7.02 9.22
CA ILE A 26 -3.06 8.27 8.59
C ILE A 26 -2.13 8.64 7.44
N GLY A 27 -0.81 8.60 7.66
CA GLY A 27 0.18 8.84 6.61
C GLY A 27 0.03 7.87 5.43
N ALA A 28 -0.12 6.58 5.70
CA ALA A 28 -0.36 5.57 4.66
C ALA A 28 -1.67 5.81 3.89
N HIS A 29 -2.72 6.31 4.55
CA HIS A 29 -3.97 6.67 3.90
C HIS A 29 -3.81 7.86 2.94
N PHE A 30 -3.09 8.91 3.36
CA PHE A 30 -2.80 10.05 2.49
C PHE A 30 -1.87 9.68 1.33
N ILE A 31 -0.88 8.84 1.57
CA ILE A 31 -0.02 8.31 0.51
C ILE A 31 -0.85 7.50 -0.50
N LYS A 32 -1.76 6.63 -0.04
CA LYS A 32 -2.69 5.91 -0.94
C LYS A 32 -3.57 6.85 -1.76
N ARG A 33 -4.09 7.93 -1.16
CA ARG A 33 -4.89 8.94 -1.88
C ARG A 33 -4.06 9.71 -2.90
N GLY A 34 -2.83 10.09 -2.56
CA GLY A 34 -1.94 10.84 -3.45
C GLY A 34 -1.30 9.99 -4.56
N ALA A 35 -1.10 8.70 -4.34
CA ALA A 35 -0.51 7.79 -5.32
C ALA A 35 -1.37 7.60 -6.58
N GLY A 36 -2.70 7.75 -6.46
CA GLY A 36 -3.65 7.50 -7.55
C GLY A 36 -3.73 6.03 -8.02
N VAL A 37 -2.94 5.14 -7.43
CA VAL A 37 -2.82 3.74 -7.81
C VAL A 37 -2.67 2.82 -6.58
N THR A 38 -3.00 1.54 -6.74
CA THR A 38 -2.99 0.54 -5.65
C THR A 38 -2.22 -0.73 -6.05
N VAL A 39 -1.58 -1.38 -5.07
CA VAL A 39 -0.94 -2.69 -5.29
C VAL A 39 -1.99 -3.70 -5.78
N GLY A 40 -1.66 -4.46 -6.82
CA GLY A 40 -2.55 -5.41 -7.48
C GLY A 40 -3.45 -4.80 -8.55
N GLN A 41 -3.44 -3.48 -8.75
CA GLN A 41 -4.20 -2.80 -9.81
C GLN A 41 -3.69 -3.19 -11.19
N ALA A 42 -4.61 -3.57 -12.07
CA ALA A 42 -4.34 -3.87 -13.47
C ALA A 42 -4.23 -2.59 -14.30
N ILE A 43 -3.08 -2.37 -14.92
CA ILE A 43 -2.84 -1.28 -15.87
C ILE A 43 -2.77 -1.88 -17.28
N PRO A 44 -3.64 -1.44 -18.22
CA PRO A 44 -3.53 -1.84 -19.61
C PRO A 44 -2.31 -1.17 -20.24
N PHE A 45 -1.29 -1.96 -20.58
CA PHE A 45 -0.12 -1.48 -21.30
C PHE A 45 -0.34 -1.68 -22.80
N LYS A 46 -0.52 -0.58 -23.54
CA LYS A 46 -0.65 -0.60 -24.99
C LYS A 46 0.76 -0.53 -25.59
N ALA A 47 1.29 -1.68 -26.01
CA ALA A 47 2.54 -1.71 -26.74
C ALA A 47 2.36 -0.96 -28.07
N MET A 48 3.18 0.07 -28.32
CA MET A 48 3.27 0.68 -29.65
C MET A 48 3.81 -0.39 -30.62
N LYS A 49 3.08 -0.58 -31.74
CA LYS A 49 3.26 -1.59 -32.81
C LYS A 49 2.74 -3.01 -32.51
N HIS A 50 1.57 -3.31 -33.09
CA HIS A 50 1.05 -4.63 -33.50
C HIS A 50 1.09 -5.82 -32.51
N THR A 51 1.42 -5.61 -31.24
CA THR A 51 1.46 -6.69 -30.24
C THR A 51 0.30 -6.56 -29.27
N LYS A 52 -0.40 -7.68 -29.06
CA LYS A 52 -1.57 -7.87 -28.17
C LYS A 52 -1.46 -7.01 -26.91
N ALA A 53 -2.56 -6.33 -26.54
CA ALA A 53 -2.64 -5.57 -25.30
C ALA A 53 -2.19 -6.44 -24.12
N ARG A 54 -1.17 -5.99 -23.38
CA ARG A 54 -0.66 -6.70 -22.20
C ARG A 54 -1.14 -5.99 -20.96
N THR A 55 -1.72 -6.73 -20.04
CA THR A 55 -2.04 -6.20 -18.72
C THR A 55 -0.80 -6.34 -17.83
N MET A 56 -0.39 -5.26 -17.19
CA MET A 56 0.59 -5.28 -16.11
C MET A 56 -0.11 -4.99 -14.79
N PHE A 57 0.45 -5.49 -13.70
CA PHE A 57 -0.07 -5.28 -12.35
C PHE A 57 0.94 -4.48 -11.54
N ILE A 58 0.47 -3.61 -10.66
CA ILE A 58 1.35 -2.91 -9.71
C ILE A 58 1.78 -3.89 -8.64
N ASP A 59 3.07 -4.20 -8.60
CA ASP A 59 3.66 -5.15 -7.66
C ASP A 59 3.92 -4.49 -6.29
N ASN A 60 4.49 -3.29 -6.29
CA ASN A 60 4.77 -2.55 -5.07
C ASN A 60 4.73 -1.03 -5.27
N LEU A 61 4.56 -0.29 -4.17
CA LEU A 61 4.59 1.17 -4.10
C LEU A 61 5.70 1.64 -3.17
N TYR A 62 6.49 2.60 -3.64
CA TYR A 62 7.56 3.22 -2.88
C TYR A 62 7.29 4.71 -2.74
N TYR A 63 7.40 5.23 -1.53
CA TYR A 63 7.27 6.65 -1.27
C TYR A 63 8.64 7.27 -1.05
N ASN A 64 8.98 8.26 -1.86
CA ASN A 64 10.19 9.04 -1.69
C ASN A 64 9.87 10.30 -0.88
N PHE A 65 10.29 10.31 0.39
CA PHE A 65 10.09 11.44 1.30
C PHE A 65 10.84 12.71 0.87
N LYS A 66 11.96 12.58 0.13
CA LYS A 66 12.75 13.73 -0.32
C LYS A 66 12.07 14.49 -1.45
N THR A 67 11.48 13.75 -2.39
CA THR A 67 10.81 14.35 -3.57
C THR A 67 9.30 14.45 -3.41
N ASN A 68 8.73 13.93 -2.32
CA ASN A 68 7.29 13.80 -2.11
C ASN A 68 6.57 13.12 -3.28
N THR A 69 7.22 12.13 -3.89
CA THR A 69 6.69 11.39 -5.04
C THR A 69 6.50 9.92 -4.70
N VAL A 70 5.45 9.32 -5.27
CA VAL A 70 5.20 7.89 -5.22
C VAL A 70 5.72 7.27 -6.51
N THR A 71 6.55 6.23 -6.39
CA THR A 71 6.97 5.39 -7.51
C THR A 71 6.42 3.98 -7.33
N HIS A 72 6.38 3.20 -8.41
CA HIS A 72 5.82 1.86 -8.39
C HIS A 72 6.65 0.90 -9.25
N THR A 73 6.63 -0.38 -8.87
CA THR A 73 7.13 -1.47 -9.71
C THR A 73 5.96 -2.20 -10.37
N MET A 74 6.18 -2.65 -11.60
CA MET A 74 5.18 -3.42 -12.36
C MET A 74 5.59 -4.88 -12.48
N SER A 75 4.62 -5.78 -12.40
CA SER A 75 4.77 -7.21 -12.67
C SER A 75 3.84 -7.63 -13.81
N LYS A 76 4.25 -8.64 -14.57
CA LYS A 76 3.40 -9.28 -15.58
C LYS A 76 2.36 -10.21 -14.96
N ASN A 77 2.64 -10.70 -13.76
CA ASN A 77 1.78 -11.64 -13.05
C ASN A 77 0.88 -10.87 -12.06
N PRO A 78 -0.34 -11.38 -11.80
CA PRO A 78 -1.18 -10.85 -10.75
C PRO A 78 -0.48 -10.98 -9.39
N VAL A 79 -0.64 -9.96 -8.54
CA VAL A 79 -0.06 -9.95 -7.21
C VAL A 79 -0.97 -10.76 -6.28
N GLU A 80 -0.44 -11.84 -5.71
CA GLU A 80 -1.21 -12.70 -4.83
C GLU A 80 -1.75 -11.92 -3.62
N GLY A 81 -3.03 -12.13 -3.30
CA GLY A 81 -3.69 -11.46 -2.17
C GLY A 81 -4.09 -10.00 -2.41
N PHE A 82 -3.59 -9.34 -3.45
CA PHE A 82 -3.89 -7.93 -3.75
C PHE A 82 -4.65 -7.73 -5.06
N THR A 83 -4.40 -8.54 -6.09
CA THR A 83 -5.17 -8.47 -7.33
C THR A 83 -6.56 -9.09 -7.12
N PRO A 84 -7.65 -8.34 -7.37
CA PRO A 84 -9.00 -8.89 -7.22
C PRO A 84 -9.19 -10.04 -8.21
N LYS A 85 -9.51 -11.23 -7.70
CA LYS A 85 -9.94 -12.36 -8.54
C LYS A 85 -11.20 -11.91 -9.28
N ARG A 86 -11.22 -12.04 -10.61
CA ARG A 86 -12.44 -11.76 -11.40
C ARG A 86 -13.60 -12.52 -10.77
N LYS A 87 -14.58 -11.79 -10.22
CA LYS A 87 -15.87 -12.39 -9.88
C LYS A 87 -16.42 -12.94 -11.20
N LYS A 88 -16.63 -14.24 -11.28
CA LYS A 88 -17.44 -14.81 -12.37
C LYS A 88 -18.83 -14.23 -12.18
N THR A 89 -19.16 -13.20 -12.95
CA THR A 89 -20.55 -12.74 -13.05
C THR A 89 -21.30 -13.89 -13.71
N PHE A 90 -22.03 -14.69 -12.92
CA PHE A 90 -23.07 -15.55 -13.47
C PHE A 90 -24.17 -14.62 -13.96
N SER A 91 -24.19 -14.37 -15.27
CA SER A 91 -25.36 -13.87 -15.96
C SER A 91 -26.42 -14.97 -15.91
N ILE A 92 -27.49 -14.70 -15.15
CA ILE A 92 -28.76 -15.44 -15.18
C ILE A 92 -29.48 -15.05 -16.47
#